data_AF-A0A7S1RJ72-F1
#
_entry.id   AF-A0A7S1RJ72-F1
#
_cell.length_a   1.000
_cell.length_b   1.000
_cell.length_c   1.000
_cell.angle_alpha   90.00
_cell.angle_beta   90.00
_cell.angle_gamma   90.00
#
_symmetry.space_group_name_H-M   'P 1'
#
loop_
_entity.id
_entity.type
_entity.pdbx_description
1 polymer ?
#
loop_
_entity_poly.entity_id
_entity_poly.type
_entity_poly.pdbx_seq_one_letter_code
_entity_poly.pdbx_strand_id
1 'polypeptide(L)'
;ENVTVKKHSSMGCAVVSLKDPRVREAILRLGAEVTINGIKVQMKPHYDKDTKVEVMTDIFVAWGRQVEKTTPLSERELSKFFDTKHQDLSHALRREVEDRARMVEERTRQQRLIEEQQKQQAEQREREEQRRRFEEDMRRREEQEQQQRQVEAQRRLVDEQRRQEDQRRLQRETQAKWVNDLQQGAWAGGVPAGADPRAATLASTSSATAAPAASGTGGSWQTHP
;
A
#
# COMPACT_ATOMS: atom_id res chain seq x y z
N GLU A 1 26.87 38.84 28.61
CA GLU A 1 28.13 38.08 28.57
C GLU A 1 27.79 36.59 28.54
N ASN A 2 28.33 35.81 27.61
CA ASN A 2 28.09 34.36 27.55
C ASN A 2 29.16 33.56 28.31
N VAL A 3 30.22 34.26 28.70
CA VAL A 3 31.42 33.71 29.31
C VAL A 3 31.82 34.56 30.50
N THR A 4 32.20 33.90 31.59
CA THR A 4 32.80 34.53 32.77
C THR A 4 34.19 33.93 32.98
N VAL A 5 35.21 34.77 33.19
CA VAL A 5 36.59 34.32 33.38
C VAL A 5 37.05 34.63 34.80
N LYS A 6 37.61 33.63 35.49
CA LYS A 6 38.27 33.77 36.79
C LYS A 6 39.76 33.46 36.64
N LYS A 7 40.59 34.50 36.54
CA LYS A 7 42.04 34.36 36.30
C LYS A 7 42.83 34.25 37.60
N HIS A 8 43.84 33.39 37.59
CA HIS A 8 44.89 33.33 38.62
C HIS A 8 46.20 33.89 38.04
N SER A 9 46.34 35.22 38.06
CA SER A 9 47.46 35.95 37.44
C SER A 9 48.85 35.57 37.97
N SER A 10 48.98 34.87 39.10
CA SER A 10 50.27 34.38 39.60
C SER A 10 50.69 33.02 39.01
N MET A 11 49.75 32.24 38.47
CA MET A 11 49.97 30.86 38.05
C MET A 11 49.96 30.68 36.52
N GLY A 12 49.42 31.64 35.78
CA GLY A 12 49.23 31.50 34.33
C GLY A 12 48.13 30.50 33.98
N CYS A 13 47.02 30.58 34.71
CA CYS A 13 45.80 29.81 34.45
C CYS A 13 44.53 30.61 34.77
N ALA A 14 43.41 30.13 34.25
CA ALA A 14 42.08 30.66 34.57
C ALA A 14 41.03 29.54 34.50
N VAL A 15 39.86 29.78 35.09
CA VAL A 15 38.66 29.00 34.86
C VAL A 15 37.70 29.85 34.02
N VAL A 16 37.23 29.28 32.92
CA VAL A 16 36.29 29.91 31.99
C VAL A 16 34.94 29.22 32.15
N SER A 17 33.96 29.93 32.69
CA SER A 17 32.58 29.44 32.84
C SER A 17 31.75 29.89 31.64
N LEU A 18 31.17 28.93 30.94
CA LEU A 18 30.32 29.12 29.77
C LEU A 18 28.85 28.97 30.15
N LYS A 19 27.97 29.72 29.49
CA LYS A 19 26.52 29.61 29.73
C LYS A 19 25.92 28.26 29.31
N ASP A 20 26.41 27.68 28.21
CA ASP A 20 25.89 26.44 27.62
C ASP A 20 26.92 25.29 27.73
N PRO A 21 26.62 24.19 28.42
CA PRO A 21 27.50 23.02 28.51
C PRO A 21 27.77 22.34 27.16
N ARG A 22 26.85 22.45 26.18
CA ARG A 22 27.04 21.85 24.84
C ARG A 22 28.14 22.58 24.06
N VAL A 23 28.17 23.90 24.20
CA VAL A 23 29.22 24.75 23.62
C VAL A 23 30.55 24.42 24.27
N ARG A 24 30.58 24.23 25.59
CA ARG A 24 31.77 23.78 26.32
C ARG A 24 32.35 22.49 25.74
N GLU A 25 31.52 21.47 25.55
CA GLU A 25 31.96 20.20 24.96
C GLU A 25 32.46 20.38 23.53
N ALA A 26 31.75 21.17 22.72
CA ALA A 26 32.15 21.45 21.35
C ALA A 26 33.53 22.15 21.29
N ILE A 27 33.80 23.11 22.18
CA ILE A 27 35.11 23.77 22.29
C ILE A 27 36.21 22.76 22.63
N LEU A 28 35.98 21.87 23.60
CA LEU A 28 36.97 20.85 23.96
C LEU A 28 37.21 19.81 22.85
N ARG A 29 36.21 19.53 22.02
CA ARG A 29 36.36 18.65 20.84
C ARG A 29 37.20 19.27 19.72
N LEU A 30 37.32 20.59 19.65
CA LEU A 30 38.21 21.26 18.68
C LEU A 30 39.69 21.00 18.98
N GLY A 31 40.03 20.68 20.23
CA GLY A 31 41.39 20.33 20.63
C GLY A 31 41.72 20.70 22.07
N ALA A 32 42.82 20.13 22.59
CA ALA A 32 43.30 20.40 23.94
C ALA A 32 44.23 21.62 24.03
N GLU A 33 44.66 22.19 22.90
CA GLU A 33 45.52 23.38 22.84
C GLU A 33 44.96 24.38 21.82
N VAL A 34 44.91 25.66 22.20
CA VAL A 34 44.54 26.77 21.32
C VAL A 34 45.58 27.88 21.43
N THR A 35 45.69 28.71 20.40
CA THR A 35 46.57 29.89 20.43
C THR A 35 45.72 31.15 20.57
N ILE A 36 45.94 31.93 21.65
CA ILE A 36 45.25 33.19 21.92
C ILE A 36 46.31 34.29 21.94
N ASN A 37 46.25 35.23 20.98
CA ASN A 37 47.24 36.31 20.83
C ASN A 37 48.70 35.82 20.82
N GLY A 38 48.96 34.70 20.13
CA GLY A 38 50.29 34.10 20.04
C GLY A 38 50.71 33.25 21.25
N ILE A 39 49.92 33.22 22.32
CA ILE A 39 50.16 32.39 23.51
C ILE A 39 49.45 31.05 23.35
N LYS A 40 50.18 29.95 23.56
CA LYS A 40 49.60 28.60 23.61
C LYS A 40 48.89 28.39 24.94
N VAL A 41 47.61 28.05 24.87
CA VAL A 41 46.73 27.82 26.01
C VAL A 41 46.22 26.39 25.95
N GLN A 42 46.52 25.60 26.97
CA GLN A 42 45.97 24.26 27.15
C GLN A 42 44.58 24.35 27.78
N MET A 43 43.62 23.62 27.24
CA MET A 43 42.23 23.55 27.70
C MET A 43 41.95 22.16 28.24
N LYS A 44 41.31 22.09 29.41
CA LYS A 44 40.89 20.83 30.05
C LYS A 44 39.52 20.99 30.71
N PRO A 45 38.78 19.89 30.90
CA PRO A 45 37.64 19.86 31.80
C PRO A 45 37.97 20.42 33.19
N HIS A 46 37.12 21.30 33.72
CA HIS A 46 37.23 21.73 35.11
C HIS A 46 36.51 20.73 36.02
N TYR A 47 37.14 20.41 37.15
CA TYR A 47 36.57 19.57 38.20
C TYR A 47 36.46 20.38 39.48
N ASP A 48 35.32 20.27 40.14
CA ASP A 48 35.11 20.87 41.44
C ASP A 48 36.12 20.28 42.45
N LYS A 49 36.71 21.16 43.27
CA LYS A 49 37.85 20.81 44.12
C LYS A 49 37.46 19.80 45.20
N ASP A 50 36.26 19.92 45.75
CA ASP A 50 35.83 19.19 46.93
C ASP A 50 35.13 17.89 46.53
N THR A 51 34.24 17.96 45.54
CA THR A 51 33.44 16.81 45.08
C THR A 51 34.14 15.96 44.03
N LYS A 52 35.18 16.49 43.37
CA LYS A 52 35.85 15.86 42.21
C LYS A 52 34.91 15.58 41.03
N VAL A 53 33.75 16.23 40.99
CA VAL A 53 32.79 16.12 39.89
C VAL A 53 33.13 17.13 38.80
N GLU A 54 32.97 16.72 37.55
CA GLU A 54 33.18 17.58 36.39
C GLU A 54 32.13 18.70 36.35
N VAL A 55 32.58 19.94 36.20
CA VAL A 55 31.70 21.10 36.03
C VAL A 55 31.51 21.31 34.53
N MET A 56 30.37 20.86 34.01
CA MET A 56 30.10 20.81 32.56
C MET A 56 30.06 22.19 31.87
N THR A 57 29.94 23.27 32.63
CA THR A 57 30.00 24.65 32.14
C THR A 57 31.40 25.21 32.09
N ASP A 58 32.35 24.59 32.80
CA ASP A 58 33.64 25.21 33.09
C ASP A 58 34.78 24.51 32.33
N ILE A 59 35.70 25.35 31.85
CA ILE A 59 36.94 24.95 31.19
C ILE A 59 38.09 25.49 32.01
N PHE A 60 39.00 24.60 32.41
CA PHE A 60 40.29 25.00 32.96
C PHE A 60 41.24 25.34 31.82
N VAL A 61 41.80 26.55 31.84
CA VAL A 61 42.76 27.01 30.84
C VAL A 61 44.10 27.33 31.48
N ALA A 62 45.20 26.88 30.87
CA ALA A 62 46.54 27.07 31.38
C ALA A 62 47.54 27.42 30.28
N TRP A 63 48.35 28.46 30.49
CA TRP A 63 49.46 28.87 29.61
C TRP A 63 50.80 28.91 30.36
N GLY A 64 50.78 28.73 31.68
CA GLY A 64 51.96 28.53 32.52
C GLY A 64 52.53 29.82 33.10
N ARG A 65 53.09 29.70 34.30
CA ARG A 65 53.61 30.81 35.10
C ARG A 65 54.71 31.60 34.40
N GLN A 66 55.58 30.94 33.64
CA GLN A 66 56.68 31.62 32.95
C GLN A 66 56.15 32.54 31.85
N VAL A 67 55.19 32.06 31.05
CA VAL A 67 54.54 32.84 29.99
C VAL A 67 53.75 33.99 30.61
N GLU A 68 53.05 33.77 31.72
CA GLU A 68 52.32 34.85 32.41
C GLU A 68 53.23 36.00 32.89
N LYS A 69 54.48 35.70 33.26
CA LYS A 69 55.45 36.73 33.65
C LYS A 69 56.02 37.51 32.47
N THR A 70 56.24 36.85 31.33
CA THR A 70 56.88 37.47 30.15
C THR A 70 55.88 38.09 29.18
N THR A 71 54.68 37.51 29.07
CA THR A 71 53.62 37.92 28.14
C THR A 71 52.27 37.60 28.79
N PRO A 72 51.79 38.45 29.72
CA PRO A 72 50.56 38.20 30.46
C PRO A 72 49.35 38.19 29.53
N LEU A 73 48.50 37.17 29.66
CA LEU A 73 47.26 37.07 28.89
C LEU A 73 46.11 37.71 29.69
N SER A 74 45.45 38.74 29.16
CA SER A 74 44.43 39.47 29.92
C SER A 74 43.09 38.71 29.99
N GLU A 75 42.31 38.95 31.05
CA GLU A 75 40.95 38.40 31.19
C GLU A 75 40.03 38.81 30.03
N ARG A 76 40.20 40.02 29.52
CA ARG A 76 39.44 40.56 28.39
C ARG A 76 39.72 39.78 27.09
N GLU A 77 40.96 39.38 26.84
CA GLU A 77 41.34 38.60 25.66
C GLU A 77 40.79 37.17 25.75
N LEU A 78 40.87 36.54 26.92
CA LEU A 78 40.22 35.26 27.19
C LEU A 78 38.72 35.35 26.95
N SER A 79 38.05 36.32 27.58
CA SER A 79 36.61 36.52 27.44
C SER A 79 36.20 36.72 25.98
N LYS A 80 36.90 37.60 25.26
CA LYS A 80 36.63 37.85 23.83
C LYS A 80 36.81 36.59 22.98
N PHE A 81 37.87 35.81 23.19
CA PHE A 81 38.13 34.59 22.44
C PHE A 81 37.01 33.56 22.66
N PHE A 82 36.68 33.28 23.92
CA PHE A 82 35.67 32.28 24.26
C PHE A 82 34.24 32.76 23.93
N ASP A 83 33.92 34.05 24.05
CA ASP A 83 32.64 34.61 23.59
C ASP A 83 32.47 34.43 22.07
N THR A 84 33.53 34.67 21.29
CA THR A 84 33.50 34.47 19.83
C THR A 84 33.26 32.99 19.51
N LYS A 85 34.03 32.08 20.14
CA LYS A 85 33.83 30.63 19.98
C LYS A 85 32.45 30.18 20.41
N HIS A 86 31.91 30.77 21.48
CA HIS A 86 30.57 30.47 21.94
C HIS A 86 29.53 30.86 20.90
N GLN A 87 29.63 32.07 20.32
CA GLN A 87 28.72 32.51 19.27
C GLN A 87 28.79 31.59 18.04
N ASP A 88 30.00 31.34 17.52
CA ASP A 88 30.21 30.50 16.34
C ASP A 88 29.59 29.11 16.52
N LEU A 89 29.90 28.45 17.64
CA LEU A 89 29.43 27.09 17.91
C LEU A 89 27.93 27.06 18.24
N SER A 90 27.40 28.07 18.94
CA SER A 90 25.96 28.16 19.19
C SER A 90 25.18 28.28 17.88
N HIS A 91 25.68 29.10 16.94
CA HIS A 91 25.08 29.24 15.62
C HIS A 91 25.18 27.95 14.80
N ALA A 92 26.34 27.29 14.81
CA ALA A 92 26.54 26.01 14.13
C ALA A 92 25.58 24.93 14.66
N LEU A 93 25.52 24.74 15.99
CA LEU A 93 24.63 23.77 16.63
C LEU A 93 23.16 24.04 16.33
N ARG A 94 22.73 25.31 16.31
CA ARG A 94 21.36 25.67 15.93
C ARG A 94 21.06 25.27 14.49
N ARG A 95 21.96 25.58 13.55
CA ARG A 95 21.79 25.19 12.13
C ARG A 95 21.72 23.68 11.96
N GLU A 96 22.60 22.93 12.62
CA GLU A 96 22.59 21.46 12.58
C GLU A 96 21.26 20.87 13.06
N VAL A 97 20.67 21.43 14.13
CA VAL A 97 19.37 21.01 14.64
C VAL A 97 18.25 21.32 13.63
N GLU A 98 18.26 22.51 13.03
CA GLU A 98 17.29 22.91 12.01
C GLU A 98 17.38 22.05 10.75
N ASP A 99 18.59 21.79 10.25
CA ASP A 99 18.82 20.94 9.08
C ASP A 99 18.41 19.49 9.35
N ARG A 100 18.71 18.99 10.55
CA ARG A 100 18.25 17.66 10.97
C ARG A 100 16.73 17.59 11.05
N ALA A 101 16.07 18.63 11.54
CA ALA A 101 14.61 18.70 11.57
C ALA A 101 14.01 18.68 10.16
N ARG A 102 14.59 19.44 9.21
CA ARG A 102 14.18 19.44 7.79
C ARG A 102 14.30 18.07 7.14
N MET A 103 15.41 17.37 7.36
CA MET A 103 15.59 16.01 6.83
C MET A 103 14.57 15.02 7.39
N VAL A 104 14.23 15.13 8.68
CA VAL A 104 13.20 14.28 9.29
C VAL A 104 11.82 14.59 8.68
N GLU A 105 11.48 15.86 8.54
CA GLU A 105 10.21 16.29 7.94
C GLU A 105 10.08 15.81 6.49
N GLU A 106 11.14 15.98 5.68
CA GLU A 106 11.17 15.50 4.29
C GLU A 106 11.01 13.99 4.21
N ARG A 107 11.70 13.24 5.07
CA ARG A 107 11.57 11.78 5.14
C ARG A 107 10.15 11.35 5.51
N THR A 108 9.52 12.02 6.47
CA THR A 108 8.12 11.77 6.82
C THR A 108 7.19 12.08 5.66
N ARG A 109 7.44 13.15 4.90
CA ARG A 109 6.66 13.50 3.71
C ARG A 109 6.79 12.44 2.61
N GLN A 110 8.02 11.98 2.33
CA GLN A 110 8.26 10.91 1.38
C GLN A 110 7.58 9.61 1.80
N GLN A 111 7.63 9.27 3.08
CA GLN A 111 6.96 8.08 3.62
C GLN A 111 5.44 8.16 3.44
N ARG A 112 4.82 9.32 3.71
CA ARG A 112 3.38 9.53 3.48
C ARG A 112 2.99 9.38 2.02
N LEU A 113 3.81 9.87 1.09
CA LEU A 113 3.54 9.72 -0.35
C LEU A 113 3.60 8.25 -0.79
N ILE A 114 4.57 7.49 -0.27
CA ILE A 114 4.68 6.05 -0.55
C ILE A 114 3.47 5.30 0.01
N GLU A 115 3.10 5.60 1.26
CA GLU A 115 1.93 4.99 1.91
C GLU A 115 0.62 5.32 1.16
N GLU A 116 0.45 6.57 0.72
CA GLU A 116 -0.71 6.99 -0.07
C GLU A 116 -0.76 6.27 -1.43
N GLN A 117 0.38 6.14 -2.12
CA GLN A 117 0.45 5.39 -3.37
C GLN A 117 0.11 3.91 -3.16
N GLN A 118 0.62 3.29 -2.09
CA GLN A 118 0.29 1.90 -1.75
C GLN A 118 -1.20 1.74 -1.42
N LYS A 119 -1.78 2.69 -0.68
CA LYS A 119 -3.20 2.69 -0.36
C LYS A 119 -4.07 2.79 -1.62
N GLN A 120 -3.72 3.67 -2.56
CA GLN A 120 -4.43 3.77 -3.84
C GLN A 120 -4.33 2.47 -4.65
N GLN A 121 -3.16 1.82 -4.66
CA GLN A 121 -3.00 0.52 -5.33
C GLN A 121 -3.81 -0.60 -4.66
N ALA A 122 -3.85 -0.62 -3.32
CA ALA A 122 -4.63 -1.59 -2.56
C ALA A 122 -6.13 -1.41 -2.81
N GLU A 123 -6.62 -0.16 -2.80
CA GLU A 123 -8.02 0.16 -3.09
C GLU A 123 -8.41 -0.23 -4.53
N GLN A 124 -7.53 -0.01 -5.51
CA GLN A 124 -7.77 -0.47 -6.89
C GLN A 124 -7.87 -1.99 -6.98
N ARG A 125 -6.96 -2.73 -6.33
CA ARG A 125 -7.00 -4.19 -6.29
C ARG A 125 -8.26 -4.71 -5.62
N GLU A 126 -8.66 -4.11 -4.50
CA GLU A 126 -9.90 -4.49 -3.81
C GLU A 126 -11.12 -4.26 -4.70
N ARG A 127 -11.18 -3.13 -5.42
CA ARG A 127 -12.26 -2.84 -6.36
C ARG A 127 -12.32 -3.84 -7.51
N GLU A 128 -11.18 -4.22 -8.06
CA GLU A 128 -11.09 -5.25 -9.10
C GLU A 128 -11.53 -6.62 -8.57
N GLU A 129 -11.10 -6.99 -7.36
CA GLU A 129 -11.55 -8.22 -6.71
C GLU A 129 -13.07 -8.22 -6.47
N GLN A 130 -13.65 -7.11 -6.05
CA GLN A 130 -15.10 -6.98 -5.90
C GLN A 130 -15.82 -7.14 -7.24
N ARG A 131 -15.31 -6.53 -8.32
CA ARG A 131 -15.88 -6.71 -9.67
C ARG A 131 -15.78 -8.18 -10.12
N ARG A 132 -14.63 -8.82 -9.89
CA ARG A 132 -14.41 -10.22 -10.23
C ARG A 132 -15.34 -11.15 -9.45
N ARG A 133 -15.51 -10.93 -8.14
CA ARG A 133 -16.46 -11.72 -7.32
C ARG A 133 -17.90 -11.56 -7.81
N PHE A 134 -18.30 -10.34 -8.15
CA PHE A 134 -19.62 -10.07 -8.69
C PHE A 134 -19.85 -10.78 -10.04
N GLU A 135 -18.84 -10.77 -10.92
CA GLU A 135 -18.88 -11.46 -12.22
C GLU A 135 -18.94 -12.99 -12.05
N GLU A 136 -18.14 -13.56 -11.13
CA GLU A 136 -18.17 -14.99 -10.80
C GLU A 136 -19.53 -15.41 -10.22
N ASP A 137 -20.14 -14.59 -9.35
CA ASP A 137 -21.48 -14.83 -8.81
C ASP A 137 -22.57 -14.76 -9.89
N MET A 138 -22.47 -13.80 -10.81
CA MET A 138 -23.37 -13.69 -11.96
C MET A 138 -23.27 -14.93 -12.85
N ARG A 139 -22.05 -15.35 -13.19
CA ARG A 139 -21.81 -16.56 -13.97
C ARG A 139 -22.34 -17.80 -13.28
N ARG A 140 -22.17 -17.92 -11.96
CA ARG A 140 -22.69 -19.05 -11.18
C ARG A 140 -24.21 -19.09 -11.20
N ARG A 141 -24.89 -17.94 -11.15
CA ARG A 141 -26.35 -17.86 -11.28
C ARG A 141 -26.82 -18.29 -12.67
N GLU A 142 -26.14 -17.83 -13.72
CA GLU A 142 -26.45 -18.24 -15.10
C GLU A 142 -26.25 -19.75 -15.31
N GLU A 143 -25.16 -20.32 -14.79
CA GLU A 143 -24.91 -21.77 -14.84
C GLU A 143 -25.99 -22.55 -14.08
N GLN A 144 -26.41 -22.08 -12.90
CA GLN A 144 -27.51 -22.67 -12.15
C GLN A 144 -28.84 -22.58 -12.90
N GLU A 145 -29.14 -21.44 -13.51
CA GLU A 145 -30.36 -21.25 -14.29
C GLU A 145 -30.36 -22.13 -15.55
N GLN A 146 -29.22 -22.24 -16.25
CA GLN A 146 -29.08 -23.16 -17.38
C GLN A 146 -29.26 -24.62 -16.96
N GLN A 147 -28.67 -25.03 -15.84
CA GLN A 147 -28.88 -26.38 -15.30
C GLN A 147 -30.35 -26.61 -14.96
N GLN A 148 -31.02 -25.66 -14.31
CA GLN A 148 -32.45 -25.75 -14.03
C GLN A 148 -33.28 -25.85 -15.30
N ARG A 149 -32.99 -25.04 -16.32
CA ARG A 149 -33.67 -25.10 -17.63
C ARG A 149 -33.45 -26.45 -18.32
N GLN A 150 -32.25 -27.03 -18.24
CA GLN A 150 -31.97 -28.36 -18.78
C GLN A 150 -32.76 -29.45 -18.05
N VAL A 151 -32.79 -29.40 -16.72
CA VAL A 151 -33.57 -30.34 -15.89
C VAL A 151 -35.05 -30.21 -16.18
N GLU A 152 -35.58 -28.99 -16.27
CA GLU A 152 -36.99 -28.74 -16.61
C GLU A 152 -37.33 -29.22 -18.03
N ALA A 153 -36.45 -28.97 -19.02
CA ALA A 153 -36.63 -29.44 -20.38
C ALA A 153 -36.65 -30.99 -20.46
N GLN A 154 -35.74 -31.67 -19.75
CA GLN A 154 -35.76 -33.13 -19.66
C GLN A 154 -37.05 -33.63 -19.01
N ARG A 155 -37.50 -32.99 -17.92
CA ARG A 155 -38.76 -33.34 -17.26
C ARG A 155 -39.96 -33.17 -18.20
N ARG A 156 -40.03 -32.06 -18.95
CA ARG A 156 -41.08 -31.83 -19.96
C ARG A 156 -41.09 -32.91 -21.04
N LEU A 157 -39.91 -33.31 -21.54
CA LEU A 157 -39.80 -34.38 -22.53
C LEU A 157 -40.32 -35.72 -21.99
N VAL A 158 -39.98 -36.06 -20.74
CA VAL A 158 -40.48 -37.28 -20.07
C VAL A 158 -41.99 -37.22 -19.87
N ASP A 159 -42.53 -36.10 -19.39
CA ASP A 159 -43.97 -35.91 -19.19
C ASP A 159 -44.74 -35.98 -20.52
N GLU A 160 -44.19 -35.42 -21.60
CA GLU A 160 -44.77 -35.48 -22.94
C GLU A 160 -44.74 -36.90 -23.54
N GLN A 161 -43.64 -37.64 -23.35
CA GLN A 161 -43.57 -39.05 -23.74
C GLN A 161 -44.63 -39.88 -23.01
N ARG A 162 -44.82 -39.63 -21.70
CA ARG A 162 -45.85 -40.30 -20.90
C ARG A 162 -47.26 -39.97 -21.40
N ARG A 163 -47.53 -38.71 -21.74
CA ARG A 163 -48.81 -38.30 -22.38
C ARG A 163 -49.04 -38.97 -23.73
N GLN A 164 -48.01 -39.09 -24.57
CA GLN A 164 -48.12 -39.80 -25.84
C GLN A 164 -48.41 -41.29 -25.63
N GLU A 165 -47.76 -41.92 -24.65
CA GLU A 165 -48.04 -43.32 -24.29
C GLU A 165 -49.48 -43.48 -23.78
N ASP A 166 -49.94 -42.59 -22.91
CA ASP A 166 -51.32 -42.58 -22.40
C ASP A 166 -52.34 -42.37 -23.52
N GLN A 167 -52.08 -41.47 -24.47
CA GLN A 167 -52.93 -41.31 -25.66
C GLN A 167 -52.96 -42.59 -26.52
N ARG A 168 -51.81 -43.26 -26.72
CA ARG A 168 -51.76 -44.54 -27.44
C ARG A 168 -52.50 -45.64 -26.68
N ARG A 169 -52.43 -45.66 -25.34
CA ARG A 169 -53.22 -46.57 -24.50
C ARG A 169 -54.71 -46.30 -24.66
N LEU A 170 -55.16 -45.06 -24.54
CA LEU A 170 -56.56 -44.69 -24.75
C LEU A 170 -57.04 -45.05 -26.16
N GLN A 171 -56.23 -44.84 -27.20
CA GLN A 171 -56.57 -45.25 -28.57
C GLN A 171 -56.72 -46.78 -28.66
N ARG A 172 -55.82 -47.54 -28.05
CA ARG A 172 -55.92 -49.01 -28.01
C ARG A 172 -57.16 -49.46 -27.24
N GLU A 173 -57.46 -48.85 -26.11
CA GLU A 173 -58.66 -49.14 -25.32
C GLU A 173 -59.94 -48.79 -26.07
N THR A 174 -59.97 -47.63 -26.74
CA THR A 174 -61.12 -47.20 -27.55
C THR A 174 -61.30 -48.09 -28.77
N GLN A 175 -60.22 -48.46 -29.46
CA GLN A 175 -60.24 -49.39 -30.58
C GLN A 175 -60.67 -50.78 -30.11
N ALA A 176 -60.16 -51.27 -28.98
CA ALA A 176 -60.58 -52.53 -28.39
C ALA A 176 -62.06 -52.51 -28.00
N LYS A 177 -62.53 -51.40 -27.42
CA LYS A 177 -63.94 -51.20 -27.11
C LYS A 177 -64.79 -51.19 -28.38
N TRP A 178 -64.37 -50.48 -29.43
CA TRP A 178 -65.05 -50.46 -30.74
C TRP A 178 -65.09 -51.85 -31.38
N VAL A 179 -63.99 -52.61 -31.35
CA VAL A 179 -63.95 -54.00 -31.84
C VAL A 179 -64.89 -54.89 -31.03
N ASN A 180 -64.91 -54.74 -29.70
CA ASN A 180 -65.81 -55.51 -28.82
C ASN A 180 -67.28 -55.14 -29.05
N ASP A 181 -67.58 -53.86 -29.26
CA ASP A 181 -68.93 -53.37 -29.58
C ASP A 181 -69.38 -53.81 -30.98
N LEU A 182 -68.46 -53.89 -31.95
CA LEU A 182 -68.72 -54.49 -33.28
C LEU A 182 -69.00 -55.99 -33.19
N GLN A 183 -68.36 -56.69 -32.24
CA GLN A 183 -68.58 -58.11 -32.00
C GLN A 183 -69.86 -58.39 -31.21
N GLN A 184 -70.29 -57.49 -30.33
CA GLN A 184 -71.56 -57.57 -29.58
C GLN A 184 -72.76 -56.96 -30.35
N GLY A 185 -72.52 -56.04 -31.27
CA GLY A 185 -73.53 -55.38 -32.12
C GLY A 185 -73.95 -56.16 -33.38
N ALA A 186 -73.43 -57.37 -33.60
CA ALA A 186 -73.72 -58.20 -34.78
C ALA A 186 -75.13 -58.87 -34.78
N TRP A 187 -76.12 -58.24 -34.14
CA TRP A 187 -77.55 -58.61 -34.18
C TRP A 187 -78.49 -57.43 -34.46
N ALA A 188 -78.02 -56.29 -34.97
CA ALA A 188 -78.94 -55.23 -35.40
C ALA A 188 -78.36 -54.31 -36.49
N GLY A 189 -78.62 -54.69 -37.75
CA GLY A 189 -79.11 -53.78 -38.78
C GLY A 189 -78.16 -52.77 -39.46
N GLY A 190 -78.05 -52.89 -40.78
CA GLY A 190 -78.35 -51.76 -41.68
C GLY A 190 -77.19 -50.88 -42.20
N VAL A 191 -76.76 -51.18 -43.42
CA VAL A 191 -76.03 -50.35 -44.43
C VAL A 191 -76.92 -49.11 -44.77
N PRO A 192 -76.44 -47.86 -45.07
CA PRO A 192 -75.60 -47.59 -46.24
C PRO A 192 -74.68 -46.34 -46.31
N ALA A 193 -73.74 -46.44 -47.26
CA ALA A 193 -73.25 -45.47 -48.27
C ALA A 193 -73.03 -43.97 -47.94
N GLY A 194 -71.83 -43.46 -48.31
CA GLY A 194 -71.69 -42.06 -48.76
C GLY A 194 -70.33 -41.39 -48.61
N ALA A 195 -69.63 -41.23 -49.75
CA ALA A 195 -68.89 -40.04 -50.22
C ALA A 195 -67.57 -39.55 -49.56
N ASP A 196 -66.51 -39.63 -50.38
CA ASP A 196 -65.35 -38.70 -50.56
C ASP A 196 -65.71 -37.20 -50.40
N PRO A 197 -64.78 -36.30 -49.95
CA PRO A 197 -63.61 -35.93 -50.76
C PRO A 197 -62.33 -35.36 -50.06
N ARG A 198 -61.22 -35.49 -50.81
CA ARG A 198 -60.03 -34.63 -51.08
C ARG A 198 -59.75 -33.35 -50.25
N ALA A 199 -58.44 -33.09 -50.10
CA ALA A 199 -57.68 -31.82 -49.86
C ALA A 199 -56.97 -31.80 -48.49
N ALA A 200 -55.74 -31.34 -48.25
CA ALA A 200 -54.69 -30.63 -48.98
C ALA A 200 -53.34 -30.94 -48.26
N THR A 201 -52.24 -31.27 -48.94
CA THR A 201 -51.14 -30.39 -49.42
C THR A 201 -50.28 -29.69 -48.34
N LEU A 202 -48.95 -29.71 -48.57
CA LEU A 202 -47.79 -29.02 -47.94
C LEU A 202 -46.97 -29.92 -47.00
N ALA A 203 -45.79 -30.46 -47.34
CA ALA A 203 -44.59 -30.03 -48.08
C ALA A 203 -43.72 -28.98 -47.37
N SER A 204 -42.53 -29.43 -46.89
CA SER A 204 -41.23 -28.72 -46.73
C SER A 204 -40.38 -29.58 -45.77
N THR A 205 -39.42 -30.44 -46.13
CA THR A 205 -38.23 -30.39 -47.01
C THR A 205 -37.21 -29.30 -46.70
N SER A 206 -35.98 -29.77 -46.37
CA SER A 206 -34.65 -29.18 -46.67
C SER A 206 -34.31 -27.83 -46.01
N SER A 207 -33.07 -27.48 -45.64
CA SER A 207 -31.73 -28.08 -45.75
C SER A 207 -30.76 -27.07 -45.12
N ALA A 208 -29.67 -27.58 -44.54
CA ALA A 208 -28.26 -27.18 -44.65
C ALA A 208 -27.80 -25.71 -44.77
N THR A 209 -26.49 -25.54 -44.55
CA THR A 209 -25.59 -24.41 -44.88
C THR A 209 -25.63 -23.20 -43.95
N ALA A 210 -24.53 -22.58 -43.54
CA ALA A 210 -23.10 -22.80 -43.71
C ALA A 210 -22.32 -21.95 -42.69
N ALA A 211 -21.11 -22.38 -42.34
CA ALA A 211 -20.03 -21.49 -41.88
C ALA A 211 -19.69 -20.48 -43.01
N PRO A 212 -19.09 -19.30 -42.74
CA PRO A 212 -17.63 -19.21 -42.54
C PRO A 212 -17.22 -18.08 -41.55
N ALA A 213 -16.19 -18.31 -40.75
CA ALA A 213 -14.80 -17.91 -40.97
C ALA A 213 -14.46 -16.43 -40.72
N ALA A 214 -13.41 -16.29 -39.91
CA ALA A 214 -12.26 -15.42 -40.10
C ALA A 214 -12.45 -13.91 -39.97
N SER A 215 -11.70 -13.36 -39.02
CA SER A 215 -10.73 -12.24 -39.14
C SER A 215 -10.82 -11.42 -37.85
N GLY A 216 -9.73 -11.06 -37.19
CA GLY A 216 -8.32 -11.18 -37.48
C GLY A 216 -7.56 -10.31 -36.47
N THR A 217 -6.25 -10.30 -36.61
CA THR A 217 -5.32 -9.21 -36.19
C THR A 217 -5.26 -8.90 -34.68
N GLY A 218 -4.15 -9.11 -33.98
CA GLY A 218 -2.76 -8.89 -34.37
C GLY A 218 -2.27 -7.57 -33.77
N GLY A 219 -1.25 -7.64 -32.89
CA GLY A 219 -0.59 -6.50 -32.25
C GLY A 219 -0.27 -6.86 -30.79
N SER A 220 0.84 -7.50 -30.43
CA SER A 220 2.25 -7.16 -30.68
C SER A 220 2.55 -5.68 -30.39
N TRP A 221 2.85 -5.38 -29.13
CA TRP A 221 3.72 -4.26 -28.80
C TRP A 221 4.88 -4.77 -27.96
N GLN A 222 6.05 -4.56 -28.56
CA GLN A 222 7.37 -4.89 -28.07
C GLN A 222 7.73 -4.03 -26.88
N THR A 223 8.42 -4.69 -25.95
CA THR A 223 9.36 -4.17 -24.98
C THR A 223 10.44 -3.31 -25.62
N HIS A 224 10.92 -2.29 -24.91
CA HIS A 224 12.33 -1.91 -24.93
C HIS A 224 12.71 -1.19 -23.61
N PRO A 225 14.03 -1.18 -23.27
CA PRO A 225 14.58 -1.18 -21.92
C PRO A 225 14.61 0.18 -21.20
#